data_AF-A0A967K6M6-F1
#
_entry.id   AF-A0A967K6M6-F1
#
_cell.length_a   1.000
_cell.length_b   1.000
_cell.length_c   1.000
_cell.angle_alpha   90.00
_cell.angle_beta   90.00
_cell.angle_gamma   90.00
#
_symmetry.space_group_name_H-M   'P 1'
#
loop_
_entity.id
_entity.type
_entity.pdbx_description
1 polymer ?
#
loop_
_entity_poly.entity_id
_entity_poly.type
_entity_poly.pdbx_seq_one_letter_code
_entity_poly.pdbx_strand_id
1 'polypeptide(L)' 'MPPVLYLIDGHALAYRTYYALTRGSTTSRWVTSSGEPTAGVYGFASVLMKILEQEDPDYVAVAFDTGATFRDEIFED' A
#
# COMPACT_ATOMS: atom_id res chain seq x y z
N MET A 1 -9.76 23.86 -13.68
CA MET A 1 -10.32 22.76 -12.87
C MET A 1 -9.82 22.95 -11.44
N PRO A 2 -10.58 22.56 -10.39
CA PRO A 2 -10.07 22.65 -9.03
C PRO A 2 -8.85 21.71 -8.86
N PRO A 3 -7.92 22.02 -7.93
CA PRO A 3 -6.80 21.13 -7.64
C PRO A 3 -7.27 19.74 -7.17
N VAL A 4 -6.57 18.69 -7.60
CA VAL A 4 -6.90 17.29 -7.26
C VAL A 4 -5.94 16.76 -6.20
N LEU A 5 -6.50 16.14 -5.15
CA LEU A 5 -5.76 15.45 -4.09
C LEU A 5 -6.10 13.96 -4.10
N TYR A 6 -5.10 13.11 -4.26
CA TYR A 6 -5.24 11.65 -4.06
C TYR A 6 -4.94 11.29 -2.61
N LEU A 7 -5.91 10.69 -1.93
CA LEU A 7 -5.76 10.12 -0.59
C LEU A 7 -5.71 8.60 -0.68
N ILE A 8 -4.60 8.03 -0.23
CA ILE A 8 -4.33 6.60 -0.33
C ILE A 8 -4.34 5.98 1.06
N ASP A 9 -5.13 4.92 1.23
CA ASP A 9 -4.99 3.99 2.35
C ASP A 9 -3.80 3.06 2.09
N GLY A 10 -2.72 3.27 2.85
CA GLY A 10 -1.45 2.58 2.66
C GLY A 10 -1.50 1.10 3.00
N HIS A 11 -2.15 0.72 4.11
CA HIS A 11 -2.24 -0.68 4.53
C HIS A 11 -3.13 -1.49 3.59
N ALA A 12 -4.31 -0.96 3.25
CA ALA A 12 -5.20 -1.66 2.34
C ALA A 12 -4.57 -1.86 0.94
N LEU A 13 -3.83 -0.85 0.45
CA LEU A 13 -3.13 -0.95 -0.83
C LEU A 13 -1.96 -1.94 -0.79
N ALA A 14 -1.12 -1.88 0.24
CA ALA A 14 0.00 -2.81 0.41
C ALA A 14 -0.48 -4.27 0.56
N TYR A 15 -1.52 -4.49 1.36
CA TYR A 15 -2.15 -5.80 1.52
C TYR A 15 -2.68 -6.34 0.19
N ARG A 16 -3.50 -5.55 -0.51
CA ARG A 16 -4.09 -5.96 -1.80
C ARG A 16 -3.01 -6.34 -2.83
N THR A 17 -1.98 -5.51 -2.94
CA THR A 17 -0.91 -5.72 -3.94
C THR A 17 -0.01 -6.89 -3.58
N TYR A 18 0.29 -7.10 -2.29
CA TYR A 18 1.01 -8.27 -1.81
C TYR A 18 0.32 -9.58 -2.25
N TYR A 19 -0.99 -9.72 -1.97
CA TYR A 19 -1.72 -10.94 -2.36
C TYR A 19 -1.89 -11.06 -3.88
N ALA A 20 -2.03 -9.96 -4.62
CA ALA A 20 -2.08 -10.02 -6.07
C ALA A 20 -0.78 -10.61 -6.66
N LEU A 21 0.38 -10.19 -6.15
CA LEU A 21 1.69 -10.60 -6.66
C LEU A 21 2.12 -12.00 -6.19
N THR A 22 1.73 -12.39 -4.97
CA THR A 22 2.07 -13.70 -4.39
C THR A 22 1.12 -14.82 -4.81
N ARG A 23 -0.13 -14.53 -5.20
CA ARG A 23 -1.06 -15.56 -5.68
C ARG A 23 -0.71 -16.12 -7.07
N GLY A 24 0.04 -15.36 -7.88
CA GLY A 24 0.43 -15.76 -9.24
C GLY A 24 1.85 -16.32 -9.36
N SER A 25 2.60 -16.42 -8.27
CA SER A 25 4.02 -16.76 -8.27
C SER A 25 4.36 -17.62 -7.05
N THR A 26 5.30 -18.56 -7.16
CA THR A 26 5.96 -19.13 -5.98
C THR A 26 6.55 -17.97 -5.17
N THR A 27 6.35 -17.98 -3.85
CA THR A 27 6.77 -16.91 -2.91
C THR A 27 8.25 -16.53 -3.05
N SER A 28 9.07 -17.45 -3.57
CA SER A 28 10.50 -17.29 -3.85
C SER A 28 10.88 -16.21 -4.88
N ARG A 29 9.94 -15.64 -5.66
CA ARG A 29 10.27 -14.60 -6.67
C ARG A 29 10.24 -13.17 -6.14
N TRP A 30 9.64 -12.95 -4.98
CA TRP A 30 9.48 -11.62 -4.38
C TRP A 30 10.24 -11.53 -3.06
N VAL A 31 11.52 -11.90 -3.10
CA VAL A 31 12.42 -11.80 -1.96
C VAL A 31 13.75 -11.18 -2.41
N THR A 32 14.41 -10.47 -1.50
CA THR A 32 15.79 -10.01 -1.71
C THR A 32 16.77 -11.18 -1.66
N SER A 33 18.05 -10.94 -1.96
CA SER A 33 19.12 -11.94 -1.78
C SER A 33 19.31 -12.38 -0.32
N SER A 34 18.88 -11.57 0.65
CA SER A 34 18.86 -11.93 2.08
C SER A 34 17.57 -12.66 2.50
N GLY A 35 16.62 -12.87 1.59
CA GLY A 35 15.36 -13.56 1.84
C GLY A 35 14.23 -12.67 2.35
N GLU A 36 14.40 -11.35 2.37
CA GLU A 36 13.37 -10.41 2.83
C GLU A 36 12.22 -10.28 1.80
N PRO A 37 10.94 -10.44 2.18
CA PRO A 37 9.81 -10.29 1.26
C PRO A 37 9.65 -8.87 0.70
N THR A 38 9.47 -8.74 -0.60
CA THR A 38 9.38 -7.44 -1.30
C THR A 38 8.06 -7.19 -2.03
N ALA A 39 7.17 -8.19 -2.13
CA ALA A 39 5.95 -8.10 -2.92
C ALA A 39 5.07 -6.89 -2.56
N GLY A 40 4.84 -6.65 -1.27
CA GLY A 40 3.99 -5.54 -0.81
C GLY A 40 4.56 -4.17 -1.18
N VAL A 41 5.87 -3.97 -0.95
CA VAL A 41 6.56 -2.72 -1.28
C VAL A 41 6.59 -2.48 -2.79
N TYR A 42 6.94 -3.51 -3.58
CA TYR A 42 6.97 -3.42 -5.03
C TYR A 42 5.60 -3.07 -5.62
N GLY A 43 4.55 -3.76 -5.16
CA GLY A 43 3.19 -3.55 -5.65
C GLY A 43 2.64 -2.18 -5.26
N PHE A 44 2.86 -1.74 -4.01
CA PHE A 44 2.50 -0.40 -3.55
C PHE A 44 3.17 0.68 -4.41
N ALA A 45 4.50 0.61 -4.57
CA ALA A 45 5.27 1.59 -5.34
C ALA A 45 4.82 1.63 -6.81
N SER A 46 4.54 0.48 -7.42
CA SER A 46 4.06 0.39 -8.80
C SER A 46 2.72 1.09 -8.99
N VAL A 47 1.78 0.94 -8.05
CA VAL A 47 0.49 1.63 -8.10
C VAL A 47 0.66 3.13 -7.89
N LEU A 48 1.51 3.53 -6.94
CA LEU A 48 1.79 4.95 -6.69
C LEU A 48 2.39 5.63 -7.93
N MET A 49 3.41 5.02 -8.55
CA MET A 49 4.01 5.53 -9.79
C MET A 49 2.99 5.67 -10.90
N LYS A 50 2.10 4.68 -11.07
CA LYS A 50 1.03 4.74 -12.07
C LYS A 50 0.09 5.92 -11.83
N ILE A 51 -0.28 6.20 -10.58
CA ILE A 51 -1.12 7.36 -10.24
C ILE A 51 -0.38 8.66 -10.62
N LEU A 52 0.88 8.79 -10.22
CA LEU A 52 1.68 9.99 -10.52
C LEU A 52 1.85 10.23 -12.02
N GLU A 53 2.04 9.17 -12.81
CA GLU A 53 2.26 9.27 -14.26
C GLU A 53 0.98 9.46 -15.07
N GLN A 54 -0.15 8.86 -14.64
CA GLN A 54 -1.38 8.84 -15.44
C GLN A 54 -2.38 9.91 -15.02
N GLU A 55 -2.43 10.24 -13.75
CA GLU A 55 -3.43 11.13 -13.19
C GLU A 55 -2.91 12.57 -12.98
N ASP A 56 -1.59 12.76 -12.99
CA ASP A 56 -0.89 14.05 -12.77
C ASP A 56 -1.52 14.90 -11.65
N PRO A 57 -1.63 14.38 -10.42
CA PRO A 57 -2.35 15.06 -9.36
C PRO A 57 -1.55 16.23 -8.79
N ASP A 58 -2.25 17.32 -8.41
CA ASP A 58 -1.64 18.44 -7.70
C ASP A 58 -1.06 18.03 -6.34
N TYR A 59 -1.71 17.08 -5.66
CA TYR A 59 -1.31 16.59 -4.35
C TYR A 59 -1.55 15.09 -4.17
N VAL A 60 -0.69 14.46 -3.37
CA VAL A 60 -0.84 13.07 -2.94
C VAL A 60 -0.54 12.95 -1.44
N ALA A 61 -1.37 12.20 -0.72
CA ALA A 61 -1.09 11.79 0.65
C ALA A 61 -1.40 10.31 0.85
N VAL A 62 -0.56 9.65 1.66
CA VAL A 62 -0.73 8.24 2.04
C VAL A 62 -0.92 8.19 3.56
N ALA A 63 -2.00 7.57 4.01
CA ALA A 63 -2.26 7.32 5.41
C ALA A 63 -1.79 5.92 5.79
N PHE A 64 -1.09 5.83 6.93
CA PHE A 64 -0.71 4.56 7.55
C PHE A 64 -1.31 4.51 8.95
N ASP A 65 -2.00 3.42 9.24
CA ASP A 65 -2.52 3.14 10.58
C ASP A 65 -1.39 2.96 11.59
N THR A 66 -1.57 3.52 12.78
CA THR A 66 -0.59 3.48 13.87
C THR A 66 -0.84 2.34 14.87
N GLY A 67 -1.83 1.48 14.61
CA GLY A 67 -2.26 0.41 15.52
C GLY A 67 -3.38 0.86 16.46
N ALA A 68 -3.25 0.54 17.75
CA ALA A 68 -4.30 0.76 18.75
C ALA A 68 -4.77 2.23 18.81
N THR A 69 -6.07 2.38 19.03
CA THR A 69 -6.81 3.63 19.05
C THR A 69 -7.69 3.71 20.28
N PHE A 70 -8.27 4.88 20.55
CA PHE A 70 -9.29 5.04 21.59
C PHE A 70 -10.49 4.10 21.43
N ARG A 71 -10.73 3.56 20.21
CA ARG A 71 -11.84 2.63 19.98
C ARG A 71 -11.60 1.30 20.67
N ASP A 72 -10.34 0.87 20.75
CA ASP A 72 -9.94 -0.38 21.43
C ASP A 72 -10.18 -0.29 22.94
N GLU A 73 -10.17 0.92 23.54
CA GLU A 73 -10.52 1.15 24.94
C GLU A 73 -12.05 1.15 25.19
N ILE A 74 -12.84 1.54 24.20
CA ILE A 74 -14.31 1.63 24.31
C ILE A 74 -14.96 0.26 24.05
N PHE A 75 -14.36 -0.55 23.20
CA PHE A 75 -14.85 -1.86 22.79
C PHE A 75 -13.82 -2.93 23.17
N GLU A 76 -13.83 -3.37 24.43
CA GLU A 76 -13.13 -4.58 24.85
C GLU A 76 -13.91 -5.82 24.36
N ASP A 77 -13.24 -6.70 23.60
CA ASP A 77 -13.77 -8.00 23.15
C ASP A 77 -13.86 -9.04 24.28
#